data_AF-A0ABD7LCD9-F1
#
_entry.id   AF-A0ABD7LCD9-F1
#
_cell.length_a   1.000
_cell.length_b   1.000
_cell.length_c   1.000
_cell.angle_alpha   90.00
_cell.angle_beta   90.00
_cell.angle_gamma   90.00
#
_symmetry.space_group_name_H-M   'P 1'
#
loop_
_entity.id
_entity.type
_entity.pdbx_description
1 polymer ?
#
loop_
_entity_poly.entity_id
_entity_poly.type
_entity_poly.pdbx_seq_one_letter_code
_entity_poly.pdbx_strand_id
1 'polypeptide(L)'
;MLHGCAWFDAWLPFSYSRMPVPKAASRHGATRDTVVHAGGNPRSVWMVRNGSGVCYNYLLEHGDERRPYFVVFDRAGAVTHHGFDTCMNADRSGRLQARNGGA
;
A
#
# COMPACT_ATOMS: atom_id res chain seq x y z
N MET A 1 -5.77 -18.26 -28.38
CA MET A 1 -5.64 -17.08 -27.49
C MET A 1 -5.48 -17.62 -26.07
N LEU A 2 -4.56 -17.04 -25.29
CA LEU A 2 -3.77 -17.68 -24.24
C LEU A 2 -4.56 -18.51 -23.20
N HIS A 3 -4.40 -19.83 -23.24
CA HIS A 3 -4.63 -20.73 -22.10
C HIS A 3 -3.26 -21.10 -21.51
N GLY A 4 -2.97 -20.69 -20.28
CA GLY A 4 -1.86 -21.30 -19.53
C GLY A 4 -0.98 -20.33 -18.74
N CYS A 5 -1.49 -19.84 -17.60
CA CYS A 5 -0.67 -19.39 -16.46
C CYS A 5 -1.33 -19.64 -15.10
N ALA A 6 -2.64 -19.90 -15.04
CA ALA A 6 -3.36 -20.04 -13.77
C ALA A 6 -2.90 -21.23 -12.89
N TRP A 7 -2.21 -22.22 -13.48
CA TRP A 7 -1.73 -23.40 -12.74
C TRP A 7 -0.40 -23.13 -12.02
N PHE A 8 0.39 -22.17 -12.52
CA PHE A 8 1.65 -21.77 -11.90
C PHE A 8 1.43 -20.91 -10.64
N ASP A 9 0.39 -20.08 -10.62
CA ASP A 9 0.04 -19.28 -9.44
C ASP A 9 -0.35 -20.14 -8.23
N ALA A 10 -0.93 -21.32 -8.47
CA ALA A 10 -1.36 -22.25 -7.42
C ALA A 10 -0.20 -22.85 -6.60
N TRP A 11 1.04 -22.79 -7.11
CA TRP A 11 2.24 -23.34 -6.47
C TRP A 11 3.14 -22.32 -5.79
N LEU A 12 2.76 -21.04 -5.80
CA LEU A 12 3.55 -20.01 -5.14
C LEU A 12 3.22 -19.95 -3.63
N PRO A 13 4.23 -19.91 -2.75
CA PRO A 13 4.01 -19.82 -1.31
C PRO A 13 3.24 -18.54 -0.95
N PHE A 14 2.51 -18.52 0.16
CA PHE A 14 1.81 -17.30 0.58
C PHE A 14 2.75 -16.08 0.68
N SER A 15 2.27 -14.91 0.28
CA SER A 15 3.04 -13.65 0.40
C SER A 15 2.09 -12.46 0.62
N TYR A 16 2.38 -11.67 1.64
CA TYR A 16 1.64 -10.45 1.94
C TYR A 16 1.65 -9.45 0.77
N SER A 17 2.71 -9.40 -0.04
CA SER A 17 2.77 -8.50 -1.21
C SER A 17 1.73 -8.81 -2.28
N ARG A 18 1.16 -10.03 -2.28
CA ARG A 18 0.09 -10.44 -3.21
C ARG A 18 -1.32 -10.17 -2.68
N MET A 19 -1.45 -9.72 -1.43
CA MET A 19 -2.75 -9.36 -0.87
C MET A 19 -3.34 -8.13 -1.57
N PRO A 20 -4.67 -7.90 -1.48
CA PRO A 20 -5.35 -6.85 -2.23
C PRO A 20 -4.75 -5.45 -2.08
N VAL A 21 -4.48 -5.01 -0.85
CA VAL A 21 -3.93 -3.67 -0.57
C VAL A 21 -2.51 -3.49 -1.13
N PRO A 22 -1.51 -4.35 -0.81
CA PRO A 22 -0.18 -4.21 -1.40
C PRO A 22 -0.17 -4.36 -2.92
N LYS A 23 -0.98 -5.28 -3.46
CA LYS A 23 -1.12 -5.47 -4.91
C LYS A 23 -1.74 -4.25 -5.59
N ALA A 24 -2.68 -3.54 -4.95
CA ALA A 24 -3.24 -2.31 -5.49
C ALA A 24 -2.25 -1.15 -5.41
N ALA A 25 -1.60 -0.96 -4.25
CA ALA A 25 -0.67 0.15 -4.00
C ALA A 25 0.62 0.08 -4.85
N SER A 26 1.00 -1.10 -5.32
CA SER A 26 2.18 -1.31 -6.18
C SER A 26 1.91 -1.09 -7.68
N ARG A 27 0.64 -0.87 -8.08
CA ARG A 27 0.32 -0.60 -9.49
C ARG A 27 0.79 0.79 -9.87
N HIS A 28 1.25 0.91 -11.11
CA HIS A 28 1.53 2.22 -11.70
C HIS A 28 0.26 3.09 -11.72
N GLY A 29 0.36 4.32 -11.22
CA GLY A 29 -0.77 5.24 -11.13
C GLY A 29 -1.84 4.84 -10.10
N ALA A 30 -1.51 3.99 -9.13
CA ALA A 30 -2.45 3.63 -8.06
C ALA A 30 -2.94 4.88 -7.33
N THR A 31 -4.24 4.93 -7.06
CA THR A 31 -4.89 6.04 -6.36
C THR A 31 -5.53 5.56 -5.07
N ARG A 32 -5.87 6.51 -4.21
CA ARG A 32 -6.62 6.28 -2.97
C ARG A 32 -7.86 5.41 -3.19
N ASP A 33 -8.69 5.75 -4.16
CA ASP A 33 -9.88 4.97 -4.51
C ASP A 33 -9.55 3.53 -4.86
N THR A 34 -8.51 3.28 -5.67
CA THR A 34 -8.14 1.91 -6.03
C THR A 34 -7.66 1.08 -4.84
N VAL A 35 -6.94 1.71 -3.90
CA VAL A 35 -6.45 1.03 -2.69
C VAL A 35 -7.60 0.74 -1.72
N VAL A 36 -8.50 1.70 -1.51
CA VAL A 36 -9.69 1.54 -0.66
C VAL A 36 -10.66 0.53 -1.27
N HIS A 37 -10.84 0.54 -2.59
CA HIS A 37 -11.67 -0.46 -3.28
C HIS A 37 -11.10 -1.88 -3.11
N ALA A 38 -9.78 -2.04 -3.09
CA ALA A 38 -9.14 -3.33 -2.90
C ALA A 38 -9.15 -3.82 -1.44
N GLY A 39 -9.02 -2.91 -0.47
CA GLY A 39 -8.77 -3.25 0.93
C GLY A 39 -9.86 -2.87 1.93
N GLY A 40 -10.86 -2.11 1.51
CA GLY A 40 -11.77 -1.41 2.40
C GLY A 40 -11.14 -0.17 3.03
N ASN A 41 -11.80 0.35 4.06
CA ASN A 41 -11.35 1.54 4.77
C ASN A 41 -10.06 1.28 5.56
N PRO A 42 -9.16 2.27 5.66
CA PRO A 42 -7.96 2.14 6.48
C PRO A 42 -8.32 2.08 7.96
N ARG A 43 -7.46 1.42 8.75
CA ARG A 43 -7.61 1.33 10.20
C ARG A 43 -7.38 2.67 10.89
N SER A 44 -6.49 3.49 10.33
CA SER A 44 -6.28 4.87 10.77
C SER A 44 -5.63 5.70 9.66
N VAL A 45 -5.79 7.01 9.77
CA VAL A 45 -5.22 7.99 8.84
C VAL A 45 -4.26 8.89 9.59
N TRP A 46 -3.13 9.19 8.96
CA TRP A 46 -2.08 10.05 9.49
C TRP A 46 -1.79 11.17 8.49
N MET A 47 -1.79 12.42 8.93
CA MET A 47 -1.41 13.55 8.10
C MET A 47 0.12 13.61 7.97
N VAL A 48 0.65 13.68 6.75
CA VAL A 48 2.10 13.86 6.56
C VAL A 48 2.48 15.26 7.07
N ARG A 49 3.55 15.38 7.88
CA ARG A 49 3.89 16.61 8.65
C ARG A 49 3.96 17.91 7.84
N ASN A 50 4.30 17.84 6.56
CA ASN A 50 4.42 19.00 5.66
C ASN A 50 3.14 19.25 4.83
N GLY A 51 2.05 18.52 5.10
CA GLY A 51 0.80 18.60 4.33
C GLY A 51 0.96 18.17 2.87
N SER A 52 2.00 17.39 2.53
CA SER A 52 2.19 16.86 1.17
C SER A 52 1.17 15.77 0.82
N GLY A 53 0.45 15.25 1.81
CA GLY A 53 -0.57 14.24 1.60
C GLY A 53 -1.00 13.54 2.88
N VAL A 54 -1.46 12.30 2.73
CA VAL A 54 -2.01 11.48 3.82
C VAL A 54 -1.42 10.08 3.77
N CYS A 55 -1.21 9.47 4.94
CA CYS A 55 -0.78 8.10 5.07
C CYS A 55 -1.90 7.26 5.70
N TYR A 56 -2.23 6.13 5.07
CA TYR A 56 -3.24 5.19 5.53
C TYR A 56 -2.57 3.97 6.14
N ASN A 57 -3.01 3.58 7.33
CA ASN A 57 -2.61 2.32 7.96
C ASN A 57 -3.61 1.22 7.64
N TYR A 58 -3.10 0.09 7.18
CA TYR A 58 -3.82 -1.17 7.04
C TYR A 58 -3.20 -2.21 7.96
N LEU A 59 -4.01 -3.21 8.33
CA LEU A 59 -3.55 -4.41 8.99
C LEU A 59 -3.87 -5.58 8.07
N LEU A 60 -2.83 -6.23 7.55
CA LEU A 60 -2.96 -7.40 6.71
C LEU A 60 -3.05 -8.63 7.61
N GLU A 61 -4.07 -9.46 7.42
CA GLU A 61 -4.33 -10.62 8.25
C GLU A 61 -4.27 -11.90 7.42
N HIS A 62 -3.51 -12.89 7.89
CA HIS A 62 -3.45 -14.23 7.31
C HIS A 62 -3.35 -15.27 8.42
N GLY A 63 -4.45 -15.99 8.68
CA GLY A 63 -4.56 -16.85 9.86
C GLY A 63 -4.40 -16.01 11.14
N ASP A 64 -3.50 -16.45 12.03
CA ASP A 64 -3.19 -15.74 13.28
C ASP A 64 -2.15 -14.63 13.11
N GLU A 65 -1.53 -14.52 11.92
CA GLU A 65 -0.53 -13.51 11.66
C GLU A 65 -1.16 -12.17 11.25
N ARG A 66 -0.54 -11.09 11.76
CA ARG A 66 -0.95 -9.72 11.49
C ARG A 66 0.26 -8.89 11.10
N ARG A 67 0.22 -8.28 9.91
CA ARG A 67 1.30 -7.45 9.38
C ARG A 67 0.81 -6.01 9.16
N PRO A 68 1.39 -5.00 9.82
CA PRO A 68 1.07 -3.61 9.52
C PRO A 68 1.54 -3.26 8.10
N TYR A 69 0.76 -2.42 7.42
CA TYR A 69 1.09 -1.93 6.09
C TYR A 69 0.65 -0.48 5.94
N PHE A 70 1.53 0.37 5.45
CA PHE A 70 1.23 1.78 5.19
C PHE A 70 1.14 2.05 3.69
N VAL A 71 0.28 3.01 3.33
CA VAL A 71 0.22 3.58 1.98
C VAL A 71 0.15 5.09 2.10
N VAL A 72 1.06 5.78 1.40
CA VAL A 72 1.14 7.25 1.37
C VAL A 72 0.55 7.72 0.06
N PHE A 73 -0.36 8.67 0.16
CA PHE A 73 -0.95 9.37 -0.96
C PHE A 73 -0.50 10.82 -0.94
N ASP A 74 -0.20 11.38 -2.11
CA ASP A 74 -0.01 12.83 -2.25
C ASP A 74 -1.35 13.60 -2.21
N ARG A 75 -1.30 14.91 -2.47
CA ARG A 75 -2.49 15.77 -2.55
C ARG A 75 -3.44 15.42 -3.70
N ALA A 76 -2.93 14.89 -4.80
CA ALA A 76 -3.75 14.43 -5.92
C ALA A 76 -4.40 13.07 -5.63
N GLY A 77 -4.01 12.41 -4.53
CA GLY A 77 -4.51 11.09 -4.15
C GLY A 77 -3.76 9.95 -4.82
N ALA A 78 -2.61 10.20 -5.44
CA ALA A 78 -1.76 9.17 -6.04
C ALA A 78 -0.85 8.54 -4.99
N VAL A 79 -0.62 7.23 -5.09
CA VAL A 79 0.30 6.50 -4.20
C VAL A 79 1.73 6.92 -4.49
N THR A 80 2.44 7.40 -3.47
CA THR A 80 3.87 7.78 -3.56
C THR A 80 4.78 6.77 -2.89
N HIS A 81 4.35 6.23 -1.75
CA HIS A 81 5.11 5.24 -0.97
C HIS A 81 4.18 4.22 -0.34
N HIS A 82 4.70 3.01 -0.10
CA HIS A 82 4.01 1.97 0.64
C HIS A 82 5.02 1.01 1.26
N GLY A 83 4.61 0.23 2.26
CA GLY A 83 5.49 -0.78 2.85
C GLY A 83 4.94 -1.44 4.10
N PHE A 84 5.62 -2.51 4.52
CA PHE A 84 5.26 -3.31 5.70
C PHE A 84 5.71 -2.66 7.01
N ASP A 85 5.07 -1.55 7.35
CA ASP A 85 5.28 -0.81 8.58
C ASP A 85 4.02 0.03 8.90
N THR A 86 4.06 0.80 9.98
CA THR A 86 3.04 1.80 10.30
C THR A 86 3.41 3.16 9.71
N CYS A 87 2.40 4.01 9.47
CA CYS A 87 2.62 5.41 9.08
C CYS A 87 3.50 6.16 10.09
N MET A 88 3.38 5.88 11.39
CA MET A 88 4.20 6.51 12.42
C MET A 88 5.69 6.15 12.27
N ASN A 89 6.00 4.89 12.03
CA ASN A 89 7.39 4.47 11.79
C ASN A 89 7.91 4.98 10.44
N ALA A 90 7.08 4.95 9.41
CA ALA A 90 7.41 5.55 8.12
C ALA A 90 7.74 7.05 8.26
N ASP A 91 6.98 7.79 9.06
CA ASP A 91 7.20 9.22 9.35
C ASP A 91 8.54 9.42 10.05
N ARG A 92 8.77 8.66 11.13
CA ARG A 92 10.02 8.72 11.92
C ARG A 92 11.26 8.36 11.09
N SER A 93 11.12 7.47 10.12
CA SER A 93 12.19 7.08 9.20
C SER A 93 12.35 8.00 7.99
N GLY A 94 11.54 9.04 7.86
CA GLY A 94 11.58 9.98 6.73
C GLY A 94 10.98 9.46 5.43
N ARG A 95 10.35 8.27 5.43
CA ARG A 95 9.76 7.63 4.23
C ARG A 95 8.44 8.24 3.79
N LEU A 96 7.79 9.06 4.62
CA LEU A 96 6.58 9.79 4.23
C LEU A 96 6.88 11.07 3.44
N GLN A 97 8.16 11.46 3.34
CA GLN A 97 8.52 12.58 2.48
C GLN A 97 8.31 12.14 1.05
N ALA A 98 7.20 12.58 0.45
CA ALA A 98 7.02 12.53 -0.99
C ALA A 98 8.26 13.20 -1.59
N ARG A 99 9.16 12.39 -2.14
CA ARG A 99 10.22 12.92 -2.99
C ARG A 99 9.47 13.63 -4.10
N ASN A 100 9.54 14.97 -4.13
CA ASN A 100 9.03 15.75 -5.25
C ASN A 100 9.46 15.02 -6.53
N GLY A 101 8.47 14.53 -7.28
CA GLY A 101 8.70 13.81 -8.52
C GLY A 101 9.58 14.67 -9.40
N GLY A 102 10.83 14.22 -9.58
CA GLY A 102 11.78 14.82 -10.50
C GLY A 102 11.85 13.93 -11.74
N ALA A 103 11.56 14.57 -12.87
CA ALA A 103 11.55 14.11 -14.26
C ALA A 103 10.27 13.40 -14.73
#